data_AF-A0A9P8BET0-F1
#
_entry.id   AF-A0A9P8BET0-F1
#
_cell.length_a   1.000
_cell.length_b   1.000
_cell.length_c   1.000
_cell.angle_alpha   90.00
_cell.angle_beta   90.00
_cell.angle_gamma   90.00
#
_symmetry.space_group_name_H-M   'P 1'
#
loop_
_entity.id
_entity.type
_entity.pdbx_description
1 polymer ?
#
loop_
_entity_poly.entity_id
_entity_poly.type
_entity_poly.pdbx_seq_one_letter_code
_entity_poly.pdbx_strand_id
1 'polypeptide(L)'
;SALPRNAPPVGGAFFGCVASEPFGDHYTGMRSLDRAVTGDEIKSWASTMHPSSTLTVILEACRSGNFMNLPYEFTTDGMLIPVHTLKPAAPKGPRIISISACRKDQNAYFGLWEDKKCGVFTLMFKCMISERLRKGRTTIHLKDIERLVAPDLERWDHQHPVISISHAEQDALFFLS
;
A
#
# COMPACT_ATOMS: atom_id res chain seq x y z
N SER A 1 -31.07 9.36 4.81
CA SER A 1 -31.24 10.12 3.55
C SER A 1 -30.43 9.42 2.47
N ALA A 2 -31.02 9.16 1.30
CA ALA A 2 -30.39 8.44 0.21
C ALA A 2 -29.23 9.28 -0.39
N LEU A 3 -28.06 8.66 -0.56
CA LEU A 3 -26.88 9.29 -1.16
C LEU A 3 -27.03 9.40 -2.70
N PRO A 4 -26.54 10.48 -3.34
CA PRO A 4 -26.57 10.60 -4.80
C PRO A 4 -25.57 9.62 -5.44
N ARG A 5 -26.04 8.85 -6.42
CA ARG A 5 -25.29 7.77 -7.10
C ARG A 5 -24.19 8.21 -8.09
N ASN A 6 -23.95 9.50 -8.28
CA ASN A 6 -23.13 9.97 -9.40
C ASN A 6 -22.15 11.09 -9.03
N ALA A 7 -21.12 10.78 -8.24
CA ALA A 7 -19.90 11.56 -8.28
C ALA A 7 -18.93 10.85 -9.26
N PRO A 8 -18.34 11.55 -10.26
CA PRO A 8 -17.31 10.95 -11.10
C PRO A 8 -16.15 10.48 -10.22
N PRO A 9 -15.43 9.39 -10.58
CA PRO A 9 -14.27 8.96 -9.83
C PRO A 9 -13.15 9.98 -10.07
N VAL A 10 -13.12 11.03 -9.25
CA VAL A 10 -11.94 11.88 -9.15
C VAL A 10 -10.91 11.02 -8.44
N GLY A 11 -10.01 10.43 -9.23
CA GLY A 11 -8.88 9.63 -8.76
C GLY A 11 -7.94 10.49 -7.92
N GLY A 12 -8.31 10.71 -6.67
CA GLY A 12 -7.38 11.17 -5.64
C GLY A 12 -6.57 9.97 -5.19
N ALA A 13 -5.43 9.72 -5.83
CA ALA A 13 -4.46 8.79 -5.30
C ALA A 13 -3.83 9.43 -4.06
N PHE A 14 -4.19 8.96 -2.87
CA PHE A 14 -3.47 9.34 -1.66
C PHE A 14 -2.15 8.57 -1.63
N PHE A 15 -1.03 9.28 -1.65
CA PHE A 15 0.32 8.73 -1.61
C PHE A 15 0.94 8.94 -0.21
N GLY A 16 1.01 7.88 0.58
CA GLY A 16 1.85 7.83 1.78
C GLY A 16 3.16 7.12 1.45
N CYS A 17 4.30 7.82 1.47
CA CYS A 17 5.63 7.22 1.37
C CYS A 17 6.28 7.17 2.76
N VAL A 18 6.63 5.97 3.22
CA VAL A 18 7.48 5.79 4.41
C VAL A 18 8.81 5.21 3.94
N ALA A 19 9.88 5.98 4.06
CA ALA A 19 11.24 5.50 3.85
C ALA A 19 11.88 5.20 5.21
N SER A 20 12.26 3.95 5.47
CA SER A 20 13.04 3.59 6.66
C SER A 20 14.49 3.31 6.25
N GLU A 21 15.43 4.10 6.75
CA GLU A 21 16.87 3.82 6.66
C GLU A 21 17.34 3.05 7.91
N PRO A 22 18.32 2.12 7.78
CA PRO A 22 18.81 1.34 8.91
C PRO A 22 19.58 2.16 9.97
N PHE A 23 19.81 3.46 9.75
CA PHE A 23 20.60 4.33 10.63
C PHE A 23 19.79 5.40 11.39
N GLY A 24 18.49 5.18 11.59
CA GLY A 24 17.73 5.93 12.61
C GLY A 24 16.97 7.15 12.12
N ASP A 25 17.07 7.52 10.84
CA ASP A 25 16.22 8.55 10.24
C ASP A 25 15.05 7.90 9.50
N HIS A 26 13.91 7.78 10.18
CA HIS A 26 12.65 7.44 9.53
C HIS A 26 12.13 8.67 8.77
N TYR A 27 12.31 8.70 7.45
CA TYR A 27 11.65 9.70 6.60
C TYR A 27 10.20 9.25 6.33
N THR A 28 9.30 9.57 7.25
CA THR A 28 7.85 9.49 7.00
C THR A 28 7.44 10.74 6.22
N GLY A 29 7.31 10.61 4.89
CA GLY A 29 6.96 11.71 4.00
C GLY A 29 5.63 11.47 3.29
N MET A 30 4.58 12.17 3.70
CA MET A 30 3.35 12.23 2.91
C MET A 30 3.51 13.28 1.81
N ARG A 31 3.59 12.85 0.55
CA ARG A 31 3.63 13.78 -0.60
C ARG A 31 2.23 13.85 -1.22
N SER A 32 1.55 14.97 -1.00
CA SER A 32 0.46 15.37 -1.88
C SER A 32 1.05 15.82 -3.20
N LEU A 33 0.57 15.26 -4.31
CA LEU A 33 1.08 15.55 -5.64
C LEU A 33 0.00 16.33 -6.40
N ASP A 34 0.36 17.49 -6.94
CA ASP A 34 -0.57 18.38 -7.67
C ASP A 34 -0.94 17.84 -9.07
N ARG A 35 -0.44 16.66 -9.42
CA ARG A 35 -0.70 15.96 -10.67
C ARG A 35 -0.71 14.45 -10.49
N ALA A 36 -1.28 13.76 -11.47
CA ALA A 36 -1.11 12.32 -11.58
C ALA A 36 0.39 11.97 -11.66
N VAL A 37 0.76 10.94 -10.91
CA VAL A 37 2.11 10.36 -10.88
C VAL A 37 1.98 8.88 -11.20
N THR A 38 2.98 8.34 -11.88
CA THR A 38 3.07 6.93 -12.30
C THR A 38 3.93 6.12 -11.34
N GLY A 39 3.76 4.80 -11.32
CA GLY A 39 4.63 3.91 -10.54
C GLY A 39 6.10 3.99 -10.95
N ASP A 40 6.38 4.29 -12.22
CA ASP A 40 7.75 4.44 -12.73
C ASP A 40 8.43 5.70 -12.20
N GLU A 41 7.70 6.80 -12.05
CA GLU A 41 8.21 8.02 -11.42
C GLU A 41 8.57 7.78 -9.95
N ILE A 42 7.74 7.04 -9.21
CA ILE A 42 8.04 6.70 -7.81
C ILE A 42 9.26 5.78 -7.72
N LYS A 43 9.40 4.81 -8.63
CA LYS A 43 10.63 3.97 -8.72
C LYS A 43 11.86 4.80 -9.07
N SER A 44 11.72 5.85 -9.88
CA SER A 44 12.79 6.79 -10.17
C SER A 44 13.19 7.62 -8.95
N TRP A 45 12.29 7.87 -7.98
CA TRP A 45 12.66 8.46 -6.69
C TRP A 45 13.33 7.43 -5.78
N ALA A 46 12.86 6.18 -5.82
CA ALA A 46 13.48 5.11 -5.06
C ALA A 46 14.93 4.85 -5.51
N SER A 47 15.26 5.04 -6.78
CA SER A 47 16.63 4.81 -7.28
C SER A 47 17.69 5.73 -6.67
N THR A 48 17.28 6.87 -6.08
CA THR A 48 18.19 7.77 -5.38
C THR A 48 18.35 7.43 -3.90
N MET A 49 17.59 6.45 -3.37
CA MET A 49 17.67 6.02 -1.97
C MET A 49 18.84 5.06 -1.76
N HIS A 50 19.34 5.01 -0.52
CA HIS A 50 20.37 4.03 -0.17
C HIS A 50 19.85 2.60 -0.37
N PRO A 51 20.64 1.63 -0.89
CA PRO A 51 20.16 0.28 -1.20
C PRO A 51 19.60 -0.53 -0.02
N SER A 52 20.01 -0.21 1.20
CA SER A 52 19.47 -0.84 2.42
C SER A 52 18.16 -0.21 2.92
N SER A 53 17.66 0.83 2.26
CA SER A 53 16.42 1.51 2.64
C SER A 53 15.21 0.69 2.21
N THR A 54 14.11 0.86 2.94
CA THR A 54 12.79 0.39 2.51
C THR A 54 11.90 1.58 2.18
N LEU A 55 11.34 1.63 0.98
CA LEU A 55 10.25 2.51 0.58
C LEU A 55 8.93 1.75 0.67
N THR A 56 8.03 2.18 1.56
CA THR A 56 6.65 1.72 1.58
C THR A 56 5.77 2.76 0.91
N VAL A 57 4.98 2.32 -0.08
CA VAL A 57 3.97 3.13 -0.78
C VAL A 57 2.60 2.58 -0.41
N ILE A 58 1.77 3.40 0.22
CA ILE A 58 0.37 3.08 0.53
C ILE A 58 -0.50 3.87 -0.43
N LEU A 59 -1.35 3.18 -1.18
CA LEU A 59 -2.14 3.76 -2.28
C LEU A 59 -3.63 3.56 -2.05
N GLU A 60 -4.34 4.66 -1.83
CA GLU A 60 -5.80 4.71 -1.95
C GLU A 60 -6.18 5.19 -3.34
N ALA A 61 -6.43 4.27 -4.26
CA ALA A 61 -6.87 4.60 -5.61
C ALA A 61 -7.64 3.44 -6.23
N CYS A 62 -8.60 3.75 -7.11
CA CYS A 62 -9.29 2.74 -7.90
C CYS A 62 -8.33 2.07 -8.88
N ARG A 63 -8.54 0.78 -9.15
CA ARG A 63 -7.81 0.00 -10.15
C ARG A 63 -6.29 -0.01 -9.92
N SER A 64 -5.90 0.08 -8.65
CA SER A 64 -4.51 0.31 -8.22
C SER A 64 -3.66 -0.95 -8.10
N GLY A 65 -4.21 -2.14 -8.39
CA GLY A 65 -3.51 -3.40 -8.21
C GLY A 65 -2.14 -3.39 -8.89
N ASN A 66 -1.10 -3.81 -8.17
CA ASN A 66 0.31 -3.71 -8.55
C ASN A 66 0.70 -2.45 -9.37
N PHE A 67 0.25 -1.27 -8.93
CA PHE A 67 0.49 0.03 -9.58
C PHE A 67 1.98 0.31 -9.85
N MET A 68 2.85 -0.14 -8.95
CA MET A 68 4.30 0.04 -9.03
C MET A 68 4.98 -0.93 -10.02
N ASN A 69 4.24 -1.89 -10.60
CA ASN A 69 4.75 -2.97 -11.42
C ASN A 69 5.93 -3.70 -10.74
N LEU A 70 5.72 -4.14 -9.50
CA LEU A 70 6.73 -4.88 -8.74
C LEU A 70 6.68 -6.38 -9.09
N PRO A 71 7.84 -7.07 -9.12
CA PRO A 71 7.99 -8.44 -9.60
C PRO A 71 7.33 -9.51 -8.73
N TYR A 72 6.98 -9.21 -7.48
CA TYR A 72 6.35 -10.18 -6.58
C TYR A 72 5.09 -9.60 -5.94
N GLU A 73 4.09 -10.45 -5.71
CA GLU A 73 2.82 -10.12 -5.09
C GLU A 73 2.46 -11.20 -4.05
N PHE A 74 1.91 -10.78 -2.91
CA PHE A 74 1.31 -11.72 -1.97
C PHE A 74 -0.12 -12.05 -2.40
N THR A 75 -0.44 -13.33 -2.42
CA THR A 75 -1.81 -13.81 -2.57
C THR A 75 -2.59 -13.69 -1.26
N THR A 76 -3.91 -13.82 -1.34
CA THR A 76 -4.81 -13.77 -0.16
C THR A 76 -4.52 -14.85 0.88
N ASP A 77 -3.99 -16.00 0.48
CA ASP A 77 -3.52 -17.06 1.39
C ASP A 77 -2.10 -16.81 1.93
N GLY A 78 -1.48 -15.68 1.58
CA GLY A 78 -0.20 -15.22 2.12
C GLY A 78 1.02 -15.81 1.43
N MET A 79 0.85 -16.43 0.26
CA MET A 79 1.95 -16.95 -0.55
C MET A 79 2.55 -15.83 -1.41
N LEU A 80 3.88 -15.73 -1.44
CA LEU A 80 4.55 -14.80 -2.33
C LEU A 80 4.71 -15.45 -3.71
N ILE A 81 4.13 -14.84 -4.74
CA ILE A 81 4.21 -15.32 -6.12
C ILE A 81 4.93 -14.32 -7.03
N PRO A 82 5.71 -14.79 -8.02
CA PRO A 82 6.23 -13.92 -9.06
C PRO A 82 5.10 -13.46 -9.98
N VAL A 83 5.12 -12.18 -10.35
CA VAL A 83 4.23 -11.62 -11.35
C VAL A 83 4.78 -12.00 -12.73
N HIS A 84 4.20 -13.01 -13.37
CA HIS A 84 4.73 -13.65 -14.59
C HIS A 84 5.09 -12.70 -15.75
N THR A 85 4.47 -11.53 -15.82
CA THR A 85 4.74 -10.52 -16.85
C THR A 85 5.97 -9.66 -16.57
N LEU A 86 6.59 -9.81 -15.39
CA LEU A 86 7.72 -9.02 -14.94
C LEU A 86 8.92 -9.94 -14.74
N LYS A 87 10.02 -9.64 -15.42
CA LYS A 87 11.28 -10.35 -15.20
C LYS A 87 11.83 -9.89 -13.84
N PRO A 88 12.05 -10.80 -12.86
CA PRO A 88 12.73 -10.43 -11.63
C PRO A 88 14.13 -9.92 -12.00
N ALA A 89 14.37 -8.63 -11.80
CA ALA A 89 15.73 -8.12 -11.83
C ALA A 89 16.45 -8.59 -10.57
N ALA A 90 17.76 -8.82 -10.66
CA ALA A 90 18.56 -9.00 -9.46
C ALA A 90 18.32 -7.80 -8.53
N PRO A 91 18.10 -8.01 -7.22
CA PRO A 91 17.77 -6.95 -6.29
C PRO A 91 18.93 -5.96 -6.21
N LYS A 92 18.81 -4.86 -6.96
CA LYS A 92 19.76 -3.74 -6.96
C LYS A 92 18.95 -2.49 -6.67
N GLY A 93 19.12 -1.93 -5.48
CA GLY A 93 18.40 -0.74 -5.02
C GLY A 93 17.61 -0.99 -3.75
N PRO A 94 16.83 -0.01 -3.29
CA PRO A 94 16.06 -0.14 -2.06
C PRO A 94 14.97 -1.21 -2.18
N ARG A 95 14.58 -1.73 -1.03
CA ARG A 95 13.37 -2.54 -0.90
C ARG A 95 12.15 -1.65 -1.11
N ILE A 96 11.23 -2.05 -1.98
CA ILE A 96 9.99 -1.31 -2.25
C ILE A 96 8.82 -2.21 -1.89
N ILE A 97 7.94 -1.74 -1.01
CA ILE A 97 6.66 -2.36 -0.70
C ILE A 97 5.58 -1.43 -1.27
N SER A 98 4.66 -1.97 -2.05
CA SER A 98 3.46 -1.28 -2.49
C SER A 98 2.25 -1.95 -1.87
N ILE A 99 1.43 -1.19 -1.16
CA ILE A 99 0.16 -1.64 -0.60
C ILE A 99 -0.95 -0.84 -1.26
N SER A 100 -1.59 -1.48 -2.21
CA SER A 100 -2.70 -0.93 -2.99
C SER A 100 -4.02 -1.26 -2.33
N ALA A 101 -4.92 -0.30 -2.28
CA ALA A 101 -6.21 -0.44 -1.63
C ALA A 101 -7.14 -1.46 -2.31
N CYS A 102 -6.99 -1.66 -3.62
CA CYS A 102 -7.85 -2.54 -4.41
C CYS A 102 -7.12 -3.18 -5.59
N ARG A 103 -7.68 -4.27 -6.14
CA ARG A 103 -7.20 -4.94 -7.37
C ARG A 103 -7.40 -4.06 -8.62
N LYS A 104 -6.79 -4.45 -9.75
CA LYS A 104 -6.83 -3.69 -11.03
C LYS A 104 -8.24 -3.56 -11.62
N ASP A 105 -9.12 -4.48 -11.28
CA ASP A 105 -10.52 -4.56 -11.72
C ASP A 105 -11.51 -3.99 -10.69
N GLN A 106 -11.03 -3.48 -9.56
CA GLN A 106 -11.83 -2.99 -8.46
C GLN A 106 -11.73 -1.46 -8.30
N ASN A 107 -12.69 -0.88 -7.59
CA ASN A 107 -12.64 0.53 -7.18
C ASN A 107 -12.23 0.65 -5.71
N ALA A 108 -11.58 1.76 -5.37
CA ALA A 108 -11.33 2.13 -3.99
C ALA A 108 -12.52 2.94 -3.46
N TYR A 109 -12.91 2.68 -2.22
CA TYR A 109 -14.04 3.35 -1.59
C TYR A 109 -13.60 4.53 -0.75
N PHE A 110 -14.39 5.61 -0.84
CA PHE A 110 -14.21 6.81 -0.05
C PHE A 110 -15.45 7.02 0.81
N GLY A 111 -15.27 6.90 2.12
CA GLY A 111 -16.30 7.17 3.13
C GLY A 111 -16.17 8.57 3.71
N LEU A 112 -17.11 8.93 4.58
CA LEU A 112 -16.97 10.09 5.47
C LEU A 112 -16.56 9.60 6.85
N TRP A 113 -15.47 10.18 7.38
CA TRP A 113 -15.06 10.04 8.78
C TRP A 113 -14.91 11.44 9.36
N GLU A 114 -15.63 11.74 10.44
CA GLU A 114 -15.63 13.08 11.07
C GLU A 114 -15.83 14.21 10.04
N ASP A 115 -16.83 14.04 9.17
CA ASP A 115 -17.18 14.97 8.07
C ASP A 115 -16.09 15.19 7.00
N LYS A 116 -15.00 14.41 7.03
CA LYS A 116 -13.95 14.41 6.00
C LYS A 116 -14.07 13.20 5.11
N LYS A 117 -13.95 13.39 3.79
CA LYS A 117 -13.80 12.28 2.85
C LYS A 117 -12.47 11.59 3.11
N CYS A 118 -12.51 10.29 3.36
CA CYS A 118 -11.33 9.47 3.58
C CYS A 118 -11.43 8.15 2.81
N GLY A 119 -10.29 7.65 2.36
CA GLY A 119 -10.18 6.30 1.83
C GLY A 119 -10.50 5.25 2.90
N VAL A 120 -11.40 4.32 2.60
CA VAL A 120 -11.82 3.28 3.54
C VAL A 120 -10.64 2.36 3.86
N PHE A 121 -9.84 1.98 2.86
CA PHE A 121 -8.65 1.15 3.08
C PHE A 121 -7.63 1.84 3.98
N THR A 122 -7.29 3.10 3.69
CA THR A 122 -6.32 3.87 4.48
C THR A 122 -6.79 4.03 5.93
N LEU A 123 -8.09 4.25 6.13
CA LEU A 123 -8.68 4.32 7.47
C LEU A 123 -8.54 2.98 8.21
N MET A 124 -8.94 1.86 7.58
CA MET A 124 -8.83 0.54 8.21
C MET A 124 -7.38 0.14 8.48
N PHE A 125 -6.48 0.43 7.54
CA PHE A 125 -5.04 0.21 7.71
C PHE A 125 -4.48 1.02 8.88
N LYS A 126 -4.88 2.29 9.04
CA LYS A 126 -4.49 3.13 10.19
C LYS A 126 -5.03 2.57 11.51
N CYS A 127 -6.29 2.12 11.55
CA CYS A 127 -6.89 1.49 12.72
C CYS A 127 -6.12 0.22 13.12
N MET A 128 -5.80 -0.63 12.16
CA MET A 128 -4.99 -1.84 12.37
C MET A 128 -3.62 -1.50 12.97
N ILE A 129 -2.89 -0.51 12.42
CA ILE A 129 -1.59 -0.08 12.95
C ILE A 129 -1.75 0.42 14.39
N SER A 130 -2.71 1.31 14.62
CA SER A 130 -2.93 1.94 15.93
C SER A 130 -3.21 0.91 17.02
N GLU A 131 -4.04 -0.09 16.72
CA GLU A 131 -4.38 -1.15 17.66
C GLU A 131 -3.18 -2.07 17.96
N ARG A 132 -2.31 -2.31 16.99
CA ARG A 132 -1.09 -3.11 17.21
C ARG A 132 -0.07 -2.35 18.04
N LEU A 133 0.15 -1.06 17.76
CA LEU A 133 1.01 -0.20 18.56
C LEU A 133 0.51 -0.11 20.01
N ARG A 134 -0.79 0.04 20.23
CA ARG A 134 -1.41 0.02 21.57
C ARG A 134 -1.15 -1.29 22.32
N LYS A 135 -1.01 -2.41 21.61
CA LYS A 135 -0.67 -3.73 22.15
C LYS A 135 0.84 -3.98 22.24
N GLY A 136 1.69 -2.98 22.00
CA GLY A 136 3.15 -3.11 22.03
C GLY A 136 3.74 -3.91 20.88
N ARG A 137 2.98 -4.13 19.79
CA ARG A 137 3.45 -4.84 18.59
C ARG A 137 3.94 -3.82 17.57
N THR A 138 5.23 -3.83 17.26
CA THR A 138 5.87 -2.88 16.33
C THR A 138 6.13 -3.47 14.94
N THR A 139 5.72 -4.72 14.70
CA THR A 139 5.91 -5.39 13.41
C THR A 139 4.67 -6.15 12.96
N ILE A 140 4.52 -6.27 11.64
CA ILE A 140 3.50 -7.08 10.96
C ILE A 140 4.19 -7.81 9.81
N HIS A 141 3.90 -9.10 9.59
CA HIS A 141 4.31 -9.72 8.33
C HIS A 141 3.43 -9.20 7.19
N LEU A 142 4.02 -8.88 6.04
CA LEU A 142 3.27 -8.37 4.89
C LEU A 142 2.13 -9.31 4.48
N LYS A 143 2.37 -10.62 4.51
CA LYS A 143 1.36 -11.67 4.24
C LYS A 143 0.11 -11.62 5.13
N ASP A 144 0.19 -10.97 6.29
CA ASP A 144 -0.93 -10.87 7.23
C ASP A 144 -1.75 -9.59 7.06
N ILE A 145 -1.24 -8.58 6.34
CA ILE A 145 -1.93 -7.28 6.21
C ILE A 145 -3.29 -7.46 5.53
N GLU A 146 -3.37 -8.22 4.44
CA GLU A 146 -4.65 -8.47 3.78
C GLU A 146 -5.64 -9.16 4.75
N ARG A 147 -5.22 -10.19 5.48
CA ARG A 147 -6.07 -10.88 6.45
C ARG A 147 -6.55 -9.98 7.59
N LEU A 148 -5.75 -8.99 7.98
CA LEU A 148 -6.07 -8.08 9.07
C LEU A 148 -7.00 -6.95 8.66
N VAL A 149 -7.02 -6.57 7.38
CA VAL A 149 -7.79 -5.42 6.87
C VAL A 149 -9.00 -5.86 6.04
N ALA A 150 -8.90 -6.98 5.31
CA ALA A 150 -9.94 -7.47 4.41
C ALA A 150 -11.31 -7.72 5.10
N PRO A 151 -11.40 -8.30 6.31
CA PRO A 151 -12.71 -8.51 6.95
C PRO A 151 -13.50 -7.22 7.17
N ASP A 152 -12.80 -6.11 7.41
CA ASP A 152 -13.43 -4.80 7.56
C ASP A 152 -13.79 -4.17 6.21
N LEU A 153 -13.04 -4.49 5.14
CA LEU A 153 -13.27 -4.03 3.77
C LEU A 153 -14.34 -4.80 3.01
N GLU A 154 -14.56 -6.07 3.32
CA GLU A 154 -15.59 -6.89 2.63
C GLU A 154 -16.99 -6.29 2.74
N ARG A 155 -17.24 -5.50 3.79
CA ARG A 155 -18.49 -4.74 3.97
C ARG A 155 -18.64 -3.58 2.99
N TRP A 156 -17.57 -3.20 2.30
CA TRP A 156 -17.46 -2.08 1.38
C TRP A 156 -17.11 -2.59 -0.03
N ASP A 157 -18.08 -3.29 -0.63
CA ASP A 157 -18.07 -3.72 -2.05
C ASP A 157 -16.87 -4.60 -2.45
N HIS A 158 -16.49 -5.53 -1.56
CA HIS A 158 -15.46 -6.54 -1.85
C HIS A 158 -14.10 -5.96 -2.25
N GLN A 159 -13.73 -4.79 -1.70
CA GLN A 159 -12.41 -4.21 -1.92
C GLN A 159 -11.31 -5.10 -1.31
N HIS A 160 -10.39 -5.61 -2.14
CA HIS A 160 -9.29 -6.46 -1.69
C HIS A 160 -7.94 -5.75 -1.90
N PRO A 161 -7.17 -5.50 -0.82
CA PRO A 161 -5.88 -4.85 -0.94
C PRO A 161 -4.91 -5.78 -1.66
N VAL A 162 -3.96 -5.18 -2.39
CA VAL A 162 -2.91 -5.89 -3.12
C VAL A 162 -1.57 -5.46 -2.55
N ILE A 163 -0.74 -6.44 -2.19
CA ILE A 163 0.58 -6.19 -1.60
C ILE A 163 1.63 -6.71 -2.56
N SER A 164 2.44 -5.80 -3.11
CA SER A 164 3.54 -6.17 -3.99
C SER A 164 4.88 -5.67 -3.47
N ILE A 165 5.95 -6.39 -3.80
CA ILE A 165 7.30 -6.14 -3.27
C ILE A 165 8.37 -6.32 -4.34
N SER A 166 9.44 -5.53 -4.28
CA SER A 166 10.54 -5.60 -5.25
C SER A 166 11.48 -6.80 -5.07
N HIS A 167 11.45 -7.45 -3.90
CA HIS A 167 12.37 -8.51 -3.49
C HIS A 167 11.59 -9.77 -3.10
N ALA A 168 12.14 -10.94 -3.40
CA ALA A 168 11.52 -12.23 -3.06
C ALA A 168 11.73 -12.53 -1.56
N GLU A 169 10.80 -12.08 -0.72
CA GLU A 169 10.88 -12.20 0.74
C GLU A 169 9.56 -12.73 1.32
N GLN A 170 9.46 -14.05 1.52
CA GLN A 170 8.23 -14.69 1.99
C GLN A 170 7.80 -14.24 3.39
N ASP A 171 8.77 -13.94 4.28
CA ASP A 171 8.53 -13.49 5.65
C ASP A 171 8.80 -12.00 5.85
N ALA A 172 8.69 -11.23 4.77
CA ALA A 172 8.84 -9.78 4.77
C ALA A 172 8.07 -9.10 5.91
N LEU A 173 8.78 -8.31 6.70
CA LEU A 173 8.21 -7.52 7.79
C LEU A 173 7.89 -6.10 7.33
N PHE A 174 6.85 -5.56 7.95
CA PHE A 174 6.45 -4.17 7.94
C PHE A 174 6.64 -3.62 9.34
N PHE A 175 7.50 -2.62 9.49
CA PHE A 175 7.79 -1.97 10.76
C PHE A 175 6.81 -0.83 11.00
N LEU A 176 6.23 -0.80 12.20
CA LEU A 176 5.32 0.23 12.65
C LEU A 176 6.12 1.25 13.47
N SER A 177 6.01 2.51 13.11
CA SER A 177 6.63 3.65 13.78
C SER A 177 5.59 4.72 14.06
#